data_AF-A0A143PMB6-F1
#
_entry.id   AF-A0A143PMB6-F1
#
_cell.length_a   1.000
_cell.length_b   1.000
_cell.length_c   1.000
_cell.angle_alpha   90.00
_cell.angle_beta   90.00
_cell.angle_gamma   90.00
#
_symmetry.space_group_name_H-M   'P 1'
#
loop_
_entity.id
_entity.type
_entity.pdbx_description
1 polymer ?
#
loop_
_entity_poly.entity_id
_entity_poly.type
_entity_poly.pdbx_seq_one_letter_code
_entity_poly.pdbx_strand_id
1 'polypeptide(L)'
;MWGRNSQTLFYRKGQAVMAVAVRGATPADWGTPEKLFEGPYLFIGGPTMFDVAPDGRFLMLKQSRGDGVTLTPDNVVVVQHWFDELKRLVPTK
;
A
#
# COMPACT_ATOMS: atom_id res chain seq x y z
N MET A 1 -3.49 -10.76 -0.58
CA MET A 1 -3.52 -10.27 0.81
C MET A 1 -4.66 -10.91 1.56
N TRP A 2 -4.44 -11.33 2.79
CA TRP A 2 -5.48 -11.93 3.62
C TRP A 2 -6.26 -10.85 4.36
N GLY A 3 -7.58 -11.01 4.43
CA GLY A 3 -8.40 -10.27 5.37
C GLY A 3 -8.07 -10.67 6.80
N ARG A 4 -8.39 -9.78 7.76
CA ARG A 4 -8.02 -9.96 9.16
C ARG A 4 -8.61 -11.21 9.81
N ASN A 5 -9.76 -11.67 9.32
CA ASN A 5 -10.43 -12.88 9.78
C ASN A 5 -9.87 -14.17 9.15
N SER A 6 -8.86 -14.07 8.27
CA SER A 6 -8.29 -15.19 7.50
C SER A 6 -9.31 -15.99 6.67
N GLN A 7 -10.52 -15.45 6.48
CA GLN A 7 -11.61 -16.08 5.73
C GLN A 7 -11.83 -15.44 4.37
N THR A 8 -11.07 -14.40 4.04
CA THR A 8 -11.17 -13.73 2.75
C THR A 8 -9.77 -13.49 2.20
N LEU A 9 -9.57 -13.93 0.95
CA LEU A 9 -8.37 -13.61 0.19
C LEU A 9 -8.70 -12.46 -0.78
N PHE A 10 -8.01 -11.34 -0.60
CA PHE A 10 -8.05 -10.21 -1.53
C PHE A 10 -6.90 -10.32 -2.52
N TYR A 11 -7.18 -10.11 -3.80
CA TYR A 11 -6.17 -10.14 -4.85
C TYR A 11 -6.53 -9.18 -5.99
N ARG A 12 -5.57 -8.90 -6.86
CA ARG A 12 -5.80 -8.09 -8.06
C ARG A 12 -5.87 -8.95 -9.30
N LYS A 13 -6.78 -8.60 -10.21
CA LYS A 13 -6.83 -9.08 -11.58
C LYS A 13 -6.78 -7.87 -12.50
N GLY A 14 -5.58 -7.46 -12.89
CA GLY A 14 -5.34 -6.19 -13.59
C GLY A 14 -5.75 -4.99 -12.72
N GLN A 15 -6.73 -4.23 -13.20
CA GLN A 15 -7.24 -3.03 -12.50
C GLN A 15 -8.37 -3.33 -11.51
N ALA A 16 -8.89 -4.56 -11.50
CA ALA A 16 -9.91 -4.97 -10.55
C ALA A 16 -9.29 -5.50 -9.26
N VAL A 17 -9.90 -5.13 -8.13
CA VAL A 17 -9.69 -5.76 -6.83
C VAL A 17 -10.78 -6.80 -6.63
N MET A 18 -10.36 -8.01 -6.31
CA MET A 18 -11.18 -9.19 -6.16
C MET A 18 -11.14 -9.67 -4.72
N ALA A 19 -12.24 -10.25 -4.25
CA ALA A 19 -12.32 -10.99 -3.00
C ALA A 19 -12.79 -12.41 -3.27
N VAL A 20 -12.25 -13.37 -2.53
CA VAL A 20 -12.78 -14.73 -2.50
C VAL A 20 -12.87 -15.20 -1.05
N ALA A 21 -14.02 -15.77 -0.69
CA ALA A 21 -14.20 -16.41 0.61
C ALA A 21 -13.40 -17.71 0.65
N VAL A 22 -12.58 -17.91 1.68
CA VAL A 22 -11.78 -19.11 1.89
C VAL A 22 -12.38 -19.87 3.07
N ARG A 23 -13.04 -20.99 2.78
CA ARG A 23 -13.72 -21.82 3.79
C ARG A 23 -12.94 -23.07 4.18
N GLY A 24 -11.93 -23.44 3.40
CA GLY A 24 -11.13 -24.64 3.59
C GLY A 24 -9.73 -24.49 3.00
N ALA A 25 -8.90 -25.50 3.25
CA ALA A 25 -7.49 -25.50 2.84
C ALA A 25 -7.31 -25.74 1.33
N THR A 26 -8.33 -26.27 0.65
CA THR A 26 -8.24 -26.58 -0.78
C THR A 26 -9.00 -25.55 -1.62
N PRO A 27 -8.54 -25.21 -2.85
CA PRO A 27 -9.26 -24.29 -3.73
C PRO A 27 -10.70 -24.71 -4.06
N ALA A 28 -11.03 -26.00 -3.94
CA ALA A 28 -12.39 -26.51 -4.15
C ALA A 28 -13.38 -26.01 -3.08
N ASP A 29 -12.89 -25.67 -1.88
CA ASP A 29 -13.70 -25.17 -0.76
C ASP A 29 -13.90 -23.65 -0.82
N TRP A 30 -13.30 -22.98 -1.81
CA TRP A 30 -13.30 -21.52 -1.90
C TRP A 30 -14.59 -21.04 -2.59
N GLY A 31 -15.03 -19.84 -2.23
CA GLY A 31 -16.18 -19.20 -2.87
C GLY A 31 -15.91 -18.78 -4.31
N THR A 32 -16.96 -18.30 -4.98
CA THR A 32 -16.80 -17.61 -6.27
C THR A 32 -16.10 -16.28 -6.03
N PRO A 33 -15.05 -15.93 -6.82
CA PRO A 33 -14.43 -14.62 -6.68
C PRO A 33 -15.35 -13.48 -7.11
N GLU A 34 -15.45 -12.46 -6.27
CA GLU A 34 -16.29 -11.28 -6.45
C GLU A 34 -15.43 -10.04 -6.71
N LYS A 35 -15.85 -9.20 -7.67
CA LYS A 35 -15.19 -7.92 -7.93
C LYS A 35 -15.68 -6.90 -6.90
N LEU A 36 -14.78 -6.38 -6.08
CA LEU A 36 -15.11 -5.34 -5.10
C LEU A 36 -15.18 -3.96 -5.75
N PHE A 37 -14.17 -3.62 -6.53
CA PHE A 37 -14.07 -2.36 -7.27
C PHE A 37 -12.98 -2.44 -8.34
N GLU A 38 -12.95 -1.46 -9.22
CA GLU A 38 -11.90 -1.28 -10.22
C GLU A 38 -11.55 0.20 -10.40
N GLY A 39 -10.35 0.47 -10.90
CA GLY A 39 -9.93 1.84 -11.19
C GLY A 39 -8.50 1.90 -11.73
N PRO A 40 -8.02 3.06 -12.21
CA PRO A 40 -6.69 3.22 -12.81
C PRO A 40 -5.60 3.26 -11.73
N TYR A 41 -5.50 2.20 -10.94
CA TYR A 41 -4.52 2.08 -9.87
C TYR A 41 -3.22 1.55 -10.42
N LEU A 42 -2.12 2.11 -9.93
CA LEU A 42 -0.79 1.71 -10.35
C LEU A 42 -0.59 0.20 -10.10
N PHE A 43 -0.17 -0.53 -11.12
CA PHE A 43 0.07 -1.97 -11.06
C PHE A 43 1.55 -2.25 -11.33
N ILE A 44 2.40 -1.99 -10.32
CA ILE A 44 3.83 -2.35 -10.35
C ILE A 44 3.98 -3.79 -9.87
N GLY A 45 4.49 -4.70 -10.69
CA GLY A 45 4.71 -6.10 -10.28
C GLY A 45 5.55 -6.18 -9.00
N GLY A 46 4.93 -6.55 -7.88
CA GLY A 46 5.55 -6.61 -6.56
C GLY A 46 4.54 -7.03 -5.48
N PRO A 47 5.00 -7.45 -4.29
CA PRO A 47 4.13 -8.03 -3.25
C PRO A 47 3.22 -7.01 -2.54
N THR A 48 3.55 -5.71 -2.59
CA THR A 48 2.91 -4.63 -1.81
C THR A 48 2.29 -3.57 -2.72
N MET A 49 1.24 -3.95 -3.43
CA MET A 49 0.56 -3.04 -4.39
C MET A 49 -0.67 -2.35 -3.80
N PHE A 50 -1.14 -2.82 -2.65
CA PHE A 50 -2.25 -2.30 -1.88
C PHE A 50 -2.14 -2.82 -0.44
N ASP A 51 -2.93 -2.23 0.47
CA ASP A 51 -3.14 -2.73 1.82
C ASP A 51 -4.62 -2.64 2.20
N VAL A 52 -5.05 -3.41 3.20
CA VAL A 52 -6.44 -3.44 3.69
C VAL A 52 -6.44 -3.05 5.17
N ALA A 53 -7.07 -1.92 5.47
CA ALA A 53 -7.22 -1.43 6.83
C ALA A 53 -8.15 -2.34 7.66
N PRO A 54 -8.07 -2.31 9.01
CA PRO A 54 -8.91 -3.14 9.88
C PRO A 54 -10.43 -2.93 9.69
N ASP A 55 -10.84 -1.77 9.19
CA ASP A 55 -12.23 -1.42 8.88
C ASP A 55 -12.68 -1.82 7.47
N GLY A 56 -11.83 -2.52 6.71
CA GLY A 56 -12.11 -2.99 5.36
C GLY A 56 -11.85 -1.97 4.25
N ARG A 57 -11.33 -0.78 4.57
CA ARG A 57 -10.90 0.18 3.55
C ARG A 57 -9.62 -0.28 2.86
N PHE A 58 -9.48 0.07 1.58
CA PHE A 58 -8.32 -0.27 0.77
C PHE A 58 -7.41 0.94 0.57
N LEU A 59 -6.13 0.78 0.87
CA LEU A 59 -5.08 1.71 0.46
C LEU A 59 -4.56 1.29 -0.92
N MET A 60 -4.71 2.17 -1.90
CA MET A 60 -4.35 1.89 -3.29
C MET A 60 -3.43 2.99 -3.84
N LEU A 61 -2.40 2.60 -4.59
CA LEU A 61 -1.55 3.54 -5.29
C LEU A 61 -2.24 4.03 -6.57
N LYS A 62 -2.28 5.34 -6.77
CA LYS A 62 -2.68 5.97 -8.03
C LYS A 62 -1.48 6.69 -8.62
N GLN A 63 -1.34 6.67 -9.94
CA GLN A 63 -0.42 7.60 -10.58
C GLN A 63 -0.91 9.02 -10.30
N SER A 64 -0.01 9.88 -9.86
CA SER A 64 -0.31 11.31 -9.86
C SER A 64 -0.58 11.72 -11.30
N ARG A 65 -1.78 12.23 -11.58
CA ARG A 65 -2.09 12.85 -12.87
C ARG A 65 -1.40 14.21 -12.83
N GLY A 66 -0.10 14.22 -13.14
CA GLY A 66 0.65 15.45 -13.26
C GLY A 66 0.17 16.17 -14.51
N ASP A 67 -0.45 17.32 -14.33
CA ASP A 67 -0.69 18.32 -15.37
C ASP A 67 0.66 18.93 -15.78
N GLY A 68 1.59 18.14 -16.31
CA GLY A 68 2.93 18.61 -16.71
C GLY A 68 3.81 19.19 -15.58
N VAL A 69 3.37 19.16 -14.32
CA VAL A 69 4.21 19.54 -13.18
C VAL A 69 5.09 18.35 -12.88
N THR A 70 6.35 18.45 -13.29
CA THR A 70 7.47 17.66 -12.80
C THR A 70 7.24 17.39 -11.32
N LEU A 71 7.16 16.11 -10.92
CA LEU A 71 7.22 15.71 -9.52
C LEU A 71 8.64 16.02 -9.02
N THR A 72 9.00 17.31 -8.94
CA THR A 72 10.03 17.76 -8.04
C THR A 72 9.57 17.30 -6.67
N PRO A 73 10.37 16.52 -5.92
CA PRO A 73 10.01 16.25 -4.55
C PRO A 73 9.76 17.60 -3.89
N ASP A 74 8.59 17.77 -3.27
CA ASP A 74 8.42 18.80 -2.25
C ASP A 74 9.62 18.68 -1.33
N ASN A 75 10.51 19.67 -1.37
CA ASN A 75 11.93 19.55 -1.05
C ASN A 75 12.24 18.56 0.10
N VAL A 76 12.92 17.44 -0.21
CA VAL A 76 13.40 16.53 0.83
C VAL A 76 14.69 17.08 1.39
N VAL A 77 14.63 17.63 2.60
CA VAL A 77 15.83 18.09 3.33
C VAL A 77 16.38 16.92 4.14
N VAL A 78 17.53 16.40 3.71
CA VAL A 78 18.27 15.38 4.46
C VAL A 78 19.33 16.06 5.31
N VAL A 79 19.16 16.05 6.63
CA VAL A 79 20.17 16.54 7.57
C VAL A 79 21.01 15.36 8.04
N GLN A 80 22.30 15.39 7.73
CA GLN A 80 23.27 14.40 8.20
C GLN A 80 24.08 14.98 9.36
N HIS A 81 24.63 14.12 10.21
CA HIS A 81 25.48 14.54 11.34
C HIS A 81 24.83 15.50 12.36
N TRP A 82 23.49 15.55 12.44
CA TRP A 82 22.75 16.39 13.39
C TRP A 82 23.22 16.22 14.83
N PHE A 83 23.57 15.00 15.24
CA PHE A 83 24.02 14.73 16.61
C PHE A 83 25.37 15.38 16.95
N ASP A 84 26.25 15.57 15.97
CA ASP A 84 27.54 16.23 16.19
C ASP A 84 27.38 17.75 16.20
N GLU A 85 26.50 18.28 15.38
CA GLU A 85 26.08 19.68 15.45
C GLU A 85 25.40 20.00 16.79
N LEU A 86 24.53 19.11 17.28
CA LEU A 86 23.89 19.24 18.58
C LEU A 86 24.94 19.34 19.69
N LYS A 87 25.91 18.41 19.75
CA LYS A 87 26.99 18.43 20.77
C LYS A 87 27.79 19.74 20.75
N ARG A 88 28.04 20.31 19.56
CA ARG A 88 28.76 21.60 19.43
C ARG A 88 27.95 22.77 19.98
N LEU A 89 26.62 22.73 19.84
CA LEU A 89 25.73 23.84 20.15
C LEU A 89 25.19 23.81 21.59
N VAL A 90 25.17 22.66 22.27
CA VAL A 90 24.73 22.60 23.67
C VAL A 90 25.87 23.02 24.61
N PRO A 91 25.63 23.92 25.58
CA PRO A 91 26.63 24.25 26.59
C PRO A 91 27.02 23.02 27.40
N THR A 92 28.31 22.66 27.36
CA THR A 92 28.92 21.69 28.26
C THR A 92 29.30 22.38 29.57
N LYS A 93 28.84 21.83 30.69
CA LYS A 93 29.33 22.21 32.02
C LYS A 93 30.76 21.77 32.23
#